data_AF-A0A662FSV0-F1
#
_entry.id   AF-A0A662FSV0-F1
#
_cell.length_a   1.000
_cell.length_b   1.000
_cell.length_c   1.000
_cell.angle_alpha   90.00
_cell.angle_beta   90.00
_cell.angle_gamma   90.00
#
_symmetry.space_group_name_H-M   'P 1'
#
loop_
_entity.id
_entity.type
_entity.pdbx_description
1 polymer ?
#
loop_
_entity_poly.entity_id
_entity_poly.type
_entity_poly.pdbx_seq_one_letter_code
_entity_poly.pdbx_strand_id
1 'polypeptide(L)'
;MSQIKCRLEEIYKWRYIYEELSPVIGEIEATHYEYNILMKKLENVPNPIDLVSRINELELERETTIKRMSLLETKYHIDPGSIDTKLSELFNLKEQYEQLIPIASKTDLLRKLIEEHINLRSQLKREKEELERKLELLDYDEGVHSKLLEERKSIEDKAKTLAMRVSSLKTRIDSLRREIEELEEEWRNIKKLEQKYIKLSKLVEMLKEIRALYSKDQLQRDIRNIAKPIIENYTREYFKCFGLDYYDVKLDEDFNIYLIGHGGIYSVSAISGGERMALSLALRMAIAKALTGESLSFMMMDEPTVHLDEVRRRQLTTMIRRGVRHRGLSQLIVVTHDRELEDVADVVYRVQKSGVFSTVTRV
;
A
#
# COMPACT_ATOMS: atom_id res chain seq x y z
N MET A 1 -79.16 86.36 -162.16
CA MET A 1 -80.06 86.47 -160.98
C MET A 1 -81.30 85.64 -161.13
N SER A 2 -82.05 85.85 -162.23
CA SER A 2 -83.48 85.57 -162.20
C SER A 2 -83.89 84.10 -162.15
N GLN A 3 -82.98 83.11 -162.28
CA GLN A 3 -83.24 81.72 -161.84
C GLN A 3 -82.53 81.36 -160.52
N ILE A 4 -81.36 81.93 -160.28
CA ILE A 4 -80.52 81.65 -159.10
C ILE A 4 -81.21 82.05 -157.79
N LYS A 5 -82.15 83.01 -157.80
CA LYS A 5 -82.98 83.32 -156.63
C LYS A 5 -83.86 82.13 -156.17
N CYS A 6 -84.18 81.17 -157.06
CA CYS A 6 -85.17 80.11 -156.81
C CYS A 6 -84.60 78.81 -156.21
N ARG A 7 -83.31 78.47 -156.36
CA ARG A 7 -82.74 77.17 -155.89
C ARG A 7 -82.29 77.19 -154.43
N LEU A 8 -82.11 78.40 -153.89
CA LEU A 8 -81.65 78.64 -152.53
C LEU A 8 -82.71 78.27 -151.47
N GLU A 9 -84.01 78.31 -151.81
CA GLU A 9 -85.08 77.89 -150.89
C GLU A 9 -85.18 76.35 -150.72
N GLU A 10 -84.77 75.53 -151.70
CA GLU A 10 -84.79 74.04 -151.58
C GLU A 10 -83.68 73.51 -150.65
N ILE A 11 -82.53 74.18 -150.60
CA ILE A 11 -81.38 73.73 -149.80
C ILE A 11 -81.67 73.81 -148.30
N TYR A 12 -82.42 74.83 -147.86
CA TYR A 12 -82.81 74.95 -146.45
C TYR A 12 -83.66 73.77 -145.95
N LYS A 13 -84.37 73.06 -146.84
CA LYS A 13 -85.18 71.88 -146.50
C LYS A 13 -84.34 70.65 -146.14
N TRP A 14 -83.25 70.41 -146.88
CA TRP A 14 -82.31 69.30 -146.59
C TRP A 14 -81.53 69.48 -145.29
N ARG A 15 -81.35 70.73 -144.86
CA ARG A 15 -80.67 71.01 -143.59
C ARG A 15 -81.47 70.52 -142.38
N TYR A 16 -82.80 70.54 -142.45
CA TYR A 16 -83.66 69.98 -141.41
C TYR A 16 -83.56 68.45 -141.32
N ILE A 17 -83.39 67.74 -142.45
CA ILE A 17 -83.13 66.28 -142.49
C ILE A 17 -81.77 65.95 -141.84
N TYR A 18 -80.77 66.81 -142.02
CA TYR A 18 -79.46 66.61 -141.40
C TYR A 18 -79.51 66.68 -139.87
N GLU A 19 -80.37 67.54 -139.31
CA GLU A 19 -80.53 67.63 -137.85
C GLU A 19 -81.25 66.42 -137.23
N GLU A 20 -82.11 65.71 -137.97
CA GLU A 20 -82.68 64.42 -137.52
C GLU A 20 -81.69 63.23 -137.60
N LEU A 21 -80.71 63.25 -138.52
CA LEU A 21 -79.71 62.17 -138.69
C LEU A 21 -78.51 62.25 -137.72
N SER A 22 -78.43 63.34 -136.97
CA SER A 22 -77.41 63.62 -135.96
C SER A 22 -77.19 62.49 -134.92
N PRO A 23 -78.21 61.71 -134.46
CA PRO A 23 -78.00 60.65 -133.47
C PRO A 23 -77.42 59.34 -134.03
N VAL A 24 -77.59 59.01 -135.32
CA VAL A 24 -77.24 57.67 -135.87
C VAL A 24 -75.78 57.61 -136.36
N ILE A 25 -75.22 58.73 -136.81
CA ILE A 25 -73.83 58.78 -137.30
C ILE A 25 -72.81 58.72 -136.15
N GLY A 26 -73.20 59.16 -134.95
CA GLY A 26 -72.40 59.02 -133.73
C GLY A 26 -72.13 57.57 -133.29
N GLU A 27 -72.98 56.59 -133.64
CA GLU A 27 -72.77 55.17 -133.29
C GLU A 27 -71.82 54.42 -134.25
N ILE A 28 -71.70 54.86 -135.51
CA ILE A 28 -70.89 54.16 -136.53
C ILE A 28 -69.41 54.55 -136.46
N GLU A 29 -69.08 55.80 -136.09
CA GLU A 29 -67.68 56.22 -135.96
C GLU A 29 -67.01 55.66 -134.71
N ALA A 30 -67.77 55.46 -133.63
CA ALA A 30 -67.28 54.80 -132.41
C ALA A 30 -66.94 53.31 -132.63
N THR A 31 -67.66 52.62 -133.52
CA THR A 31 -67.39 51.20 -133.85
C THR A 31 -66.18 50.99 -134.77
N HIS A 32 -65.76 51.98 -135.57
CA HIS A 32 -64.53 51.89 -136.37
C HIS A 32 -63.24 52.10 -135.56
N TYR A 33 -63.34 52.82 -134.43
CA TYR A 33 -62.23 53.02 -133.49
C TYR A 33 -61.77 51.69 -132.83
N GLU A 34 -62.70 50.75 -132.57
CA GLU A 34 -62.37 49.42 -132.03
C GLU A 34 -61.72 48.47 -133.07
N TYR A 35 -62.07 48.60 -134.37
CA TYR A 35 -61.53 47.73 -135.42
C TYR A 35 -60.04 48.03 -135.75
N ASN A 36 -59.61 49.29 -135.75
CA ASN A 36 -58.19 49.61 -136.04
C ASN A 36 -57.25 49.41 -134.84
N ILE A 37 -57.76 49.51 -133.61
CA ILE A 37 -57.02 48.99 -132.46
C ILE A 37 -56.87 47.46 -132.59
N LEU A 38 -57.76 46.76 -133.33
CA LEU A 38 -57.69 45.34 -133.71
C LEU A 38 -56.80 45.01 -134.94
N MET A 39 -56.32 46.03 -135.65
CA MET A 39 -55.03 46.00 -136.35
C MET A 39 -53.84 46.15 -135.37
N LYS A 40 -54.12 46.03 -134.06
CA LYS A 40 -53.45 45.19 -133.06
C LYS A 40 -52.32 44.39 -133.66
N LYS A 41 -51.25 44.31 -132.87
CA LYS A 41 -50.40 43.11 -132.76
C LYS A 41 -49.63 42.73 -134.03
N LEU A 42 -49.85 43.46 -135.14
CA LEU A 42 -49.01 43.51 -136.32
C LEU A 42 -47.58 43.91 -135.89
N GLU A 43 -46.65 43.08 -136.35
CA GLU A 43 -45.28 43.40 -136.77
C GLU A 43 -44.08 43.15 -135.84
N ASN A 44 -44.17 43.11 -134.50
CA ASN A 44 -42.96 42.89 -133.67
C ASN A 44 -43.02 41.69 -132.69
N VAL A 45 -43.74 40.65 -133.09
CA VAL A 45 -43.52 39.28 -132.57
C VAL A 45 -42.18 38.77 -133.16
N PRO A 46 -41.24 38.21 -132.36
CA PRO A 46 -39.98 37.67 -132.87
C PRO A 46 -40.21 36.60 -133.95
N ASN A 47 -39.34 36.57 -134.97
CA ASN A 47 -39.45 35.68 -136.12
C ASN A 47 -39.49 34.19 -135.68
N PRO A 48 -40.51 33.40 -136.06
CA PRO A 48 -40.65 31.99 -135.68
C PRO A 48 -39.45 31.09 -136.03
N ILE A 49 -38.64 31.45 -137.03
CA ILE A 49 -37.48 30.64 -137.46
C ILE A 49 -36.37 30.61 -136.40
N ASP A 50 -36.13 31.72 -135.68
CA ASP A 50 -35.08 31.79 -134.65
C ASP A 50 -35.44 31.05 -133.35
N LEU A 51 -36.74 30.89 -133.07
CA LEU A 51 -37.20 30.09 -131.92
C LEU A 51 -37.06 28.58 -132.19
N VAL A 52 -37.25 28.15 -133.44
CA VAL A 52 -37.13 26.74 -133.83
C VAL A 52 -35.67 26.26 -133.83
N SER A 53 -34.73 27.10 -134.28
CA SER A 53 -33.29 26.78 -134.22
C SER A 53 -32.81 26.62 -132.78
N ARG A 54 -33.27 27.48 -131.86
CA ARG A 54 -32.92 27.41 -130.43
C ARG A 54 -33.50 26.18 -129.71
N ILE A 55 -34.71 25.77 -130.08
CA ILE A 55 -35.32 24.53 -129.56
C ILE A 55 -34.53 23.31 -130.05
N ASN A 56 -34.14 23.26 -131.33
CA ASN A 56 -33.37 22.14 -131.88
C ASN A 56 -31.96 22.01 -131.26
N GLU A 57 -31.27 23.12 -130.95
CA GLU A 57 -29.99 23.09 -130.20
C GLU A 57 -30.17 22.44 -128.81
N LEU A 58 -31.20 22.87 -128.07
CA LEU A 58 -31.48 22.35 -126.73
C LEU A 58 -31.97 20.90 -126.73
N GLU A 59 -32.70 20.46 -127.76
CA GLU A 59 -33.10 19.07 -127.92
C GLU A 59 -31.90 18.15 -128.23
N LEU A 60 -30.92 18.62 -129.01
CA LEU A 60 -29.69 17.87 -129.29
C LEU A 60 -28.79 17.75 -128.04
N GLU A 61 -28.69 18.80 -127.22
CA GLU A 61 -28.01 18.73 -125.91
C GLU A 61 -28.73 17.77 -124.95
N ARG A 62 -30.07 17.73 -124.97
CA ARG A 62 -30.84 16.78 -124.17
C ARG A 62 -30.59 15.34 -124.61
N GLU A 63 -30.62 15.05 -125.91
CA GLU A 63 -30.36 13.69 -126.43
C GLU A 63 -28.93 13.20 -126.14
N THR A 64 -27.93 14.07 -126.27
CA THR A 64 -26.53 13.70 -125.98
C THR A 64 -26.31 13.42 -124.48
N THR A 65 -27.00 14.18 -123.60
CA THR A 65 -26.96 13.97 -122.15
C THR A 65 -27.65 12.66 -121.74
N ILE A 66 -28.82 12.37 -122.33
CA ILE A 66 -29.54 11.11 -122.10
C ILE A 66 -28.72 9.90 -122.57
N LYS A 67 -28.06 9.98 -123.74
CA LYS A 67 -27.18 8.91 -124.22
C LYS A 67 -25.99 8.66 -123.27
N ARG A 68 -25.38 9.72 -122.71
CA ARG A 68 -24.31 9.57 -121.69
C ARG A 68 -24.79 8.92 -120.40
N MET A 69 -25.99 9.26 -119.91
CA MET A 69 -26.60 8.60 -118.75
C MET A 69 -26.85 7.11 -119.01
N SER A 70 -27.43 6.76 -120.17
CA SER A 70 -27.72 5.36 -120.51
C SER A 70 -26.48 4.47 -120.62
N LEU A 71 -25.35 5.04 -121.10
CA LEU A 71 -24.04 4.35 -121.18
C LEU A 71 -23.44 4.08 -119.80
N LEU A 72 -23.66 4.97 -118.83
CA LEU A 72 -23.19 4.78 -117.45
C LEU A 72 -24.02 3.71 -116.73
N GLU A 73 -25.33 3.67 -116.95
CA GLU A 73 -26.24 2.65 -116.40
C GLU A 73 -25.93 1.24 -116.92
N THR A 74 -25.61 1.10 -118.22
CA THR A 74 -25.26 -0.21 -118.79
C THR A 74 -23.86 -0.68 -118.40
N LYS A 75 -22.88 0.22 -118.22
CA LYS A 75 -21.52 -0.17 -117.87
C LYS A 75 -21.37 -0.64 -116.41
N TYR A 76 -22.13 -0.06 -115.48
CA TYR A 76 -21.97 -0.32 -114.05
C TYR A 76 -23.16 -1.01 -113.38
N HIS A 77 -24.27 -1.25 -114.09
CA HIS A 77 -25.46 -1.97 -113.59
C HIS A 77 -25.95 -1.52 -112.19
N ILE A 78 -25.79 -0.24 -111.85
CA ILE A 78 -26.15 0.31 -110.54
C ILE A 78 -26.88 1.65 -110.75
N ASP A 79 -28.08 1.75 -110.14
CA ASP A 79 -28.89 2.97 -110.06
C ASP A 79 -28.20 3.99 -109.13
N PRO A 80 -27.94 5.24 -109.58
CA PRO A 80 -27.32 6.28 -108.76
C PRO A 80 -28.03 6.56 -107.43
N GLY A 81 -29.34 6.28 -107.29
CA GLY A 81 -30.07 6.41 -106.03
C GLY A 81 -29.79 5.31 -104.99
N SER A 82 -29.11 4.22 -105.37
CA SER A 82 -28.90 3.02 -104.54
C SER A 82 -27.52 2.89 -103.88
N ILE A 83 -26.67 3.90 -104.05
CA ILE A 83 -25.29 3.89 -103.51
C ILE A 83 -25.26 4.22 -102.01
N ASP A 84 -26.10 5.17 -101.57
CA ASP A 84 -26.19 5.56 -100.15
C ASP A 84 -26.78 4.44 -99.27
N THR A 85 -27.71 3.66 -99.80
CA THR A 85 -28.27 2.48 -99.11
C THR A 85 -27.24 1.38 -98.95
N LYS A 86 -26.46 1.06 -99.99
CA LYS A 86 -25.37 0.06 -99.89
C LYS A 86 -24.21 0.50 -99.00
N LEU A 87 -23.88 1.79 -98.95
CA LEU A 87 -22.91 2.33 -98.00
C LEU A 87 -23.38 2.17 -96.56
N SER A 88 -24.67 2.44 -96.29
CA SER A 88 -25.28 2.27 -94.96
C SER A 88 -25.24 0.81 -94.48
N GLU A 89 -25.50 -0.15 -95.38
CA GLU A 89 -25.39 -1.59 -95.08
C GLU A 89 -23.95 -2.01 -94.75
N LEU A 90 -22.96 -1.52 -95.50
CA LEU A 90 -21.55 -1.81 -95.24
C LEU A 90 -21.03 -1.18 -93.94
N PHE A 91 -21.51 0.02 -93.58
CA PHE A 91 -21.21 0.63 -92.28
C PHE A 91 -21.79 -0.19 -91.13
N ASN A 92 -23.03 -0.67 -91.26
CA ASN A 92 -23.68 -1.51 -90.25
C ASN A 92 -22.96 -2.87 -90.11
N LEU A 93 -22.52 -3.48 -91.21
CA LEU A 93 -21.72 -4.71 -91.15
C LEU A 93 -20.37 -4.50 -90.46
N LYS A 94 -19.72 -3.36 -90.70
CA LYS A 94 -18.46 -3.01 -90.04
C LYS A 94 -18.66 -2.78 -88.54
N GLU A 95 -19.75 -2.11 -88.15
CA GLU A 95 -20.11 -1.89 -86.76
C GLU A 95 -20.38 -3.22 -86.02
N GLN A 96 -21.09 -4.16 -86.66
CA GLN A 96 -21.31 -5.50 -86.11
C GLN A 96 -20.00 -6.29 -85.95
N TYR A 97 -19.08 -6.20 -86.92
CA TYR A 97 -17.78 -6.84 -86.83
C TYR A 97 -16.93 -6.25 -85.68
N GLU A 98 -16.91 -4.93 -85.52
CA GLU A 98 -16.20 -4.25 -84.43
C GLU A 98 -16.78 -4.60 -83.05
N GLN A 99 -18.09 -4.84 -82.93
CA GLN A 99 -18.74 -5.29 -81.69
C GLN A 99 -18.44 -6.76 -81.31
N LEU A 100 -18.11 -7.63 -82.28
CA LEU A 100 -17.87 -9.06 -82.03
C LEU A 100 -16.42 -9.38 -81.61
N ILE A 101 -15.44 -8.52 -81.95
CA ILE A 101 -14.02 -8.70 -81.58
C ILE A 101 -13.79 -8.81 -80.05
N PRO A 102 -14.39 -7.96 -79.19
CA PRO A 102 -14.23 -8.05 -77.74
C PRO A 102 -14.88 -9.31 -77.13
N ILE A 103 -15.90 -9.87 -77.78
CA ILE A 103 -16.62 -11.05 -77.30
C ILE A 103 -15.79 -12.31 -77.58
N ALA A 104 -15.19 -12.41 -78.76
CA ALA A 104 -14.29 -13.51 -79.11
C ALA A 104 -13.05 -13.58 -78.21
N SER A 105 -12.46 -12.43 -77.84
CA SER A 105 -11.32 -12.39 -76.92
C SER A 105 -11.70 -12.78 -75.48
N LYS A 106 -12.92 -12.46 -75.02
CA LYS A 106 -13.45 -12.92 -73.71
C LYS A 106 -13.65 -14.43 -73.65
N THR A 107 -14.06 -15.07 -74.75
CA THR A 107 -14.29 -16.53 -74.77
C THR A 107 -13.01 -17.35 -74.59
N ASP A 108 -11.87 -16.88 -75.11
CA ASP A 108 -10.58 -17.56 -74.90
C ASP A 108 -10.08 -17.42 -73.47
N LEU A 109 -10.29 -16.27 -72.84
CA LEU A 109 -9.95 -16.04 -71.43
C LEU A 109 -10.79 -16.94 -70.51
N LEU A 110 -12.09 -17.05 -70.78
CA LEU A 110 -12.99 -17.92 -70.02
C LEU A 110 -12.60 -19.41 -70.14
N ARG A 111 -12.14 -19.88 -71.30
CA ARG A 111 -11.64 -21.25 -71.46
C ARG A 111 -10.41 -21.53 -70.61
N LYS A 112 -9.45 -20.61 -70.58
CA LYS A 112 -8.25 -20.74 -69.72
C LYS A 112 -8.59 -20.80 -68.24
N LEU A 113 -9.50 -19.95 -67.78
CA LEU A 113 -9.97 -19.96 -66.39
C LEU A 113 -10.66 -21.29 -66.03
N ILE A 114 -11.45 -21.85 -66.94
CA ILE A 114 -12.09 -23.16 -66.73
C ILE A 114 -11.03 -24.28 -66.62
N GLU A 115 -10.02 -24.29 -67.48
CA GLU A 115 -8.91 -25.26 -67.39
C GLU A 115 -8.13 -25.14 -66.08
N GLU A 116 -7.83 -23.92 -65.62
CA GLU A 116 -7.21 -23.67 -64.32
C GLU A 116 -8.06 -24.20 -63.17
N HIS A 117 -9.36 -23.94 -63.18
CA HIS A 117 -10.28 -24.44 -62.14
C HIS A 117 -10.41 -25.97 -62.15
N ILE A 118 -10.39 -26.61 -63.34
CA ILE A 118 -10.40 -28.08 -63.46
C ILE A 118 -9.11 -28.66 -62.87
N ASN A 119 -7.96 -28.08 -63.18
CA ASN A 119 -6.67 -28.51 -62.65
C ASN A 119 -6.60 -28.35 -61.13
N LEU A 120 -7.02 -27.20 -60.59
CA LEU A 120 -7.05 -26.95 -59.14
C LEU A 120 -7.96 -27.95 -58.42
N ARG A 121 -9.15 -28.22 -58.98
CA ARG A 121 -10.08 -29.21 -58.42
C ARG A 121 -9.48 -30.61 -58.41
N SER A 122 -8.71 -30.97 -59.44
CA SER A 122 -8.04 -32.27 -59.51
C SER A 122 -6.92 -32.40 -58.46
N GLN A 123 -6.16 -31.33 -58.21
CA GLN A 123 -5.12 -31.28 -57.18
C GLN A 123 -5.74 -31.42 -55.78
N LEU A 124 -6.75 -30.60 -55.47
CA LEU A 124 -7.46 -30.66 -54.19
C LEU A 124 -8.07 -32.05 -53.93
N LYS A 125 -8.55 -32.73 -54.98
CA LYS A 125 -9.08 -34.09 -54.85
C LYS A 125 -7.98 -35.09 -54.47
N ARG A 126 -6.80 -35.00 -55.09
CA ARG A 126 -5.64 -35.86 -54.77
C ARG A 126 -5.16 -35.63 -53.34
N GLU A 127 -5.06 -34.37 -52.91
CA GLU A 127 -4.66 -34.04 -51.53
C GLU A 127 -5.66 -34.58 -50.51
N LYS A 128 -6.97 -34.48 -50.81
CA LYS A 128 -8.02 -35.08 -49.97
C LYS A 128 -7.85 -36.60 -49.86
N GLU A 129 -7.66 -37.29 -50.98
CA GLU A 129 -7.48 -38.76 -51.01
C GLU A 129 -6.17 -39.20 -50.31
N GLU A 130 -5.13 -38.38 -50.34
CA GLU A 130 -3.87 -38.65 -49.61
C GLU A 130 -4.04 -38.45 -48.10
N LEU A 131 -4.76 -37.39 -47.69
CA LEU A 131 -5.09 -37.12 -46.29
C LEU A 131 -6.01 -38.20 -45.71
N GLU A 132 -7.02 -38.65 -46.47
CA GLU A 132 -7.91 -39.75 -46.07
C GLU A 132 -7.13 -41.06 -45.86
N ARG A 133 -6.19 -41.40 -46.76
CA ARG A 133 -5.31 -42.56 -46.58
C ARG A 133 -4.39 -42.44 -45.36
N LYS A 134 -3.84 -41.25 -45.09
CA LYS A 134 -3.02 -41.01 -43.90
C LYS A 134 -3.84 -41.16 -42.61
N LEU A 135 -5.10 -40.72 -42.61
CA LEU A 135 -6.04 -40.90 -41.51
C LEU A 135 -6.39 -42.38 -41.28
N GLU A 136 -6.67 -43.14 -42.34
CA GLU A 136 -6.93 -44.58 -42.24
C GLU A 136 -5.72 -45.38 -41.71
N LEU A 137 -4.50 -45.01 -42.11
CA LEU A 137 -3.27 -45.64 -41.62
C LEU A 137 -2.96 -45.35 -40.14
N LEU A 138 -3.50 -44.26 -39.58
CA LEU A 138 -3.23 -43.83 -38.22
C LEU A 138 -4.10 -44.55 -37.16
N ASP A 139 -5.14 -45.30 -37.58
CA ASP A 139 -6.10 -45.98 -36.69
C ASP A 139 -6.55 -45.08 -35.51
N TYR A 140 -6.74 -43.79 -35.82
CA TYR A 140 -7.01 -42.78 -34.81
C TYR A 140 -8.45 -42.91 -34.31
N ASP A 141 -8.60 -43.32 -33.05
CA ASP A 141 -9.89 -43.36 -32.35
C ASP A 141 -10.06 -42.10 -31.50
N GLU A 142 -10.94 -41.20 -31.97
CA GLU A 142 -11.31 -39.96 -31.29
C GLU A 142 -11.92 -40.21 -29.89
N GLY A 143 -12.62 -41.34 -29.72
CA GLY A 143 -13.19 -41.78 -28.45
C GLY A 143 -12.13 -42.23 -27.43
N VAL A 144 -11.08 -42.91 -27.88
CA VAL A 144 -9.95 -43.29 -27.01
C VAL A 144 -9.11 -42.06 -26.63
N HIS A 145 -8.83 -41.18 -27.60
CA HIS A 145 -8.07 -39.96 -27.34
C HIS A 145 -8.80 -39.00 -26.39
N SER A 146 -10.12 -38.81 -26.56
CA SER A 146 -10.93 -37.98 -25.65
C SER A 146 -10.97 -38.54 -24.23
N LYS A 147 -11.11 -39.86 -24.05
CA LYS A 147 -11.03 -40.53 -22.74
C LYS A 147 -9.67 -40.32 -22.07
N LEU A 148 -8.57 -40.50 -22.81
CA LEU A 148 -7.21 -40.27 -22.28
C LEU A 148 -6.98 -38.80 -21.90
N LEU A 149 -7.56 -37.85 -22.65
CA LEU A 149 -7.52 -36.43 -22.29
C LEU A 149 -8.30 -36.13 -21.00
N GLU A 150 -9.47 -36.73 -20.81
CA GLU A 150 -10.24 -36.60 -19.57
C GLU A 150 -9.53 -37.23 -18.37
N GLU A 151 -8.95 -38.43 -18.53
CA GLU A 151 -8.15 -39.09 -17.50
C GLU A 151 -6.91 -38.26 -17.12
N ARG A 152 -6.18 -37.75 -18.12
CA ARG A 152 -5.03 -36.87 -17.87
C ARG A 152 -5.46 -35.61 -17.11
N LYS A 153 -6.57 -34.97 -17.50
CA LYS A 153 -7.08 -33.77 -16.83
C LYS A 153 -7.47 -34.07 -15.38
N SER A 154 -8.16 -35.20 -15.16
CA SER A 154 -8.49 -35.70 -13.81
C SER A 154 -7.25 -35.88 -12.93
N ILE A 155 -6.19 -36.48 -13.49
CA ILE A 155 -4.92 -36.72 -12.78
C ILE A 155 -4.20 -35.39 -12.50
N GLU A 156 -4.15 -34.46 -13.46
CA GLU A 156 -3.55 -33.13 -13.28
C GLU A 156 -4.27 -32.34 -12.17
N ASP A 157 -5.59 -32.38 -12.11
CA ASP A 157 -6.37 -31.71 -11.06
C ASP A 157 -6.13 -32.35 -9.68
N LYS A 158 -6.06 -33.69 -9.61
CA LYS A 158 -5.66 -34.41 -8.39
C LYS A 158 -4.24 -34.05 -7.95
N ALA A 159 -3.29 -33.95 -8.87
CA ALA A 159 -1.92 -33.57 -8.58
C ALA A 159 -1.83 -32.13 -8.04
N LYS A 160 -2.56 -31.18 -8.64
CA LYS A 160 -2.64 -29.80 -8.17
C LYS A 160 -3.24 -29.71 -6.76
N THR A 161 -4.34 -30.41 -6.51
CA THR A 161 -4.97 -30.41 -5.17
C THR A 161 -4.07 -31.02 -4.10
N LEU A 162 -3.37 -32.11 -4.41
CA LEU A 162 -2.36 -32.68 -3.51
C LEU A 162 -1.18 -31.72 -3.28
N ALA A 163 -0.68 -31.06 -4.32
CA ALA A 163 0.41 -30.09 -4.19
C ALA A 163 0.03 -28.91 -3.27
N MET A 164 -1.18 -28.38 -3.40
CA MET A 164 -1.71 -27.34 -2.49
C MET A 164 -1.86 -27.85 -1.05
N ARG A 165 -2.25 -29.10 -0.87
CA ARG A 165 -2.35 -29.73 0.45
C ARG A 165 -0.97 -29.93 1.08
N VAL A 166 0.04 -30.27 0.30
CA VAL A 166 1.43 -30.39 0.79
C VAL A 166 1.98 -29.02 1.19
N SER A 167 1.76 -27.98 0.39
CA SER A 167 2.25 -26.64 0.73
C SER A 167 1.61 -26.09 2.00
N SER A 168 0.28 -26.21 2.12
CA SER A 168 -0.44 -25.80 3.34
C SER A 168 0.00 -26.57 4.59
N LEU A 169 0.17 -27.89 4.48
CA LEU A 169 0.68 -28.71 5.59
C LEU A 169 2.10 -28.29 5.98
N LYS A 170 2.97 -28.00 5.01
CA LYS A 170 4.33 -27.52 5.28
C LYS A 170 4.32 -26.20 6.04
N THR A 171 3.51 -25.22 5.61
CA THR A 171 3.34 -23.95 6.33
C THR A 171 2.83 -24.16 7.75
N ARG A 172 1.89 -25.10 7.94
CA ARG A 172 1.37 -25.42 9.28
C ARG A 172 2.42 -26.08 10.18
N ILE A 173 3.26 -26.95 9.62
CA ILE A 173 4.37 -27.56 10.35
C ILE A 173 5.37 -26.47 10.77
N ASP A 174 5.72 -25.56 9.87
CA ASP A 174 6.67 -24.49 10.17
C ASP A 174 6.13 -23.53 11.24
N SER A 175 4.83 -23.21 11.23
CA SER A 175 4.22 -22.40 12.29
C SER A 175 4.22 -23.11 13.64
N LEU A 176 3.86 -24.40 13.68
CA LEU A 176 3.84 -25.18 14.92
C LEU A 176 5.25 -25.37 15.50
N ARG A 177 6.28 -25.49 14.65
CA ARG A 177 7.67 -25.56 15.11
C ARG A 177 8.10 -24.29 15.84
N ARG A 178 7.76 -23.11 15.31
CA ARG A 178 8.06 -21.83 15.98
C ARG A 178 7.33 -21.72 17.31
N GLU A 179 6.06 -22.10 17.35
CA GLU A 179 5.26 -22.09 18.59
C GLU A 179 5.85 -23.03 19.65
N ILE A 180 6.37 -24.20 19.25
CA ILE A 180 7.08 -25.10 20.16
C ILE A 180 8.36 -24.45 20.69
N GLU A 181 9.18 -23.82 19.84
CA GLU A 181 10.41 -23.15 20.26
C GLU A 181 10.14 -22.02 21.27
N GLU A 182 9.10 -21.22 21.04
CA GLU A 182 8.66 -20.14 21.94
C GLU A 182 8.22 -20.73 23.30
N LEU A 183 7.38 -21.77 23.30
CA LEU A 183 6.91 -22.44 24.52
C LEU A 183 8.06 -23.10 25.31
N GLU A 184 9.05 -23.67 24.62
CA GLU A 184 10.24 -24.25 25.27
C GLU A 184 11.12 -23.19 25.94
N GLU A 185 11.21 -21.99 25.36
CA GLU A 185 11.90 -20.86 25.98
C GLU A 185 11.15 -20.33 27.21
N GLU A 186 9.83 -20.18 27.13
CA GLU A 186 8.99 -19.82 28.26
C GLU A 186 9.10 -20.84 29.40
N TRP A 187 9.04 -22.13 29.08
CA TRP A 187 9.18 -23.20 30.08
C TRP A 187 10.54 -23.15 30.79
N ARG A 188 11.63 -22.89 30.05
CA ARG A 188 12.96 -22.70 30.63
C ARG A 188 13.00 -21.51 31.60
N ASN A 189 12.30 -20.42 31.28
CA ASN A 189 12.21 -19.25 32.15
C ASN A 189 11.39 -19.54 33.42
N ILE A 190 10.26 -20.22 33.30
CA ILE A 190 9.43 -20.64 34.44
C ILE A 190 10.24 -21.53 35.40
N LYS A 191 10.98 -22.50 34.86
CA LYS A 191 11.82 -23.40 35.68
C LYS A 191 12.90 -22.65 36.46
N LYS A 192 13.51 -21.60 35.87
CA LYS A 192 14.47 -20.74 36.58
C LYS A 192 13.80 -19.94 37.70
N LEU A 193 12.59 -19.44 37.47
CA LEU A 193 11.83 -18.70 38.48
C LEU A 193 11.41 -19.60 39.65
N GLU A 194 10.98 -20.83 39.36
CA GLU A 194 10.64 -21.82 40.38
C GLU A 194 11.84 -22.12 41.30
N GLN A 195 13.04 -22.32 40.74
CA GLN A 195 14.25 -22.52 41.54
C GLN A 195 14.57 -21.31 42.44
N LYS A 196 14.35 -20.08 41.95
CA LYS A 196 14.51 -18.88 42.77
C LYS A 196 13.46 -18.81 43.88
N TYR A 197 12.21 -19.15 43.58
CA TYR A 197 11.12 -19.20 44.56
C TYR A 197 11.43 -20.19 45.68
N ILE A 198 11.88 -21.41 45.36
CA ILE A 198 12.23 -22.42 46.37
C ILE A 198 13.33 -21.91 47.31
N LYS A 199 14.36 -21.24 46.77
CA LYS A 199 15.44 -20.66 47.59
C LYS A 199 14.93 -19.54 48.50
N LEU A 200 14.11 -18.63 47.95
CA LEU A 200 13.54 -17.51 48.70
C LEU A 200 12.56 -17.99 49.77
N SER A 201 11.72 -18.98 49.47
CA SER A 201 10.78 -19.57 50.41
C SER A 201 11.50 -20.16 51.63
N LYS A 202 12.61 -20.90 51.43
CA LYS A 202 13.44 -21.40 52.52
C LYS A 202 14.01 -20.27 53.39
N LEU A 203 14.51 -19.20 52.77
CA LEU A 203 15.04 -18.05 53.49
C LEU A 203 13.96 -17.36 54.32
N VAL A 204 12.76 -17.17 53.75
CA VAL A 204 11.63 -16.58 54.45
C VAL A 204 11.23 -17.43 55.64
N GLU A 205 11.22 -18.75 55.51
CA GLU A 205 10.89 -19.65 56.63
C GLU A 205 11.92 -19.58 57.75
N MET A 206 13.22 -19.60 57.42
CA MET A 206 14.28 -19.35 58.41
C MET A 206 14.13 -18.01 59.12
N LEU A 207 13.79 -16.94 58.38
CA LEU A 207 13.58 -15.62 58.98
C LEU A 207 12.35 -15.57 59.88
N LYS A 208 11.28 -16.33 59.57
CA LYS A 208 10.14 -16.47 60.47
C LYS A 208 10.50 -17.20 61.75
N GLU A 209 11.29 -18.28 61.66
CA GLU A 209 11.79 -19.01 62.83
C GLU A 209 12.61 -18.08 63.73
N ILE A 210 13.57 -17.34 63.15
CA ILE A 210 14.36 -16.34 63.88
C ILE A 210 13.44 -15.30 64.50
N ARG A 211 12.52 -14.70 63.73
CA ARG A 211 11.59 -13.68 64.25
C ARG A 211 10.72 -14.22 65.38
N ALA A 212 10.30 -15.48 65.32
CA ALA A 212 9.53 -16.11 66.38
C ALA A 212 10.30 -16.13 67.71
N LEU A 213 11.62 -16.37 67.67
CA LEU A 213 12.50 -16.32 68.84
C LEU A 213 12.56 -14.91 69.46
N TYR A 214 12.56 -13.85 68.64
CA TYR A 214 12.58 -12.46 69.12
C TYR A 214 11.20 -11.93 69.54
N SER A 215 10.12 -12.49 69.02
CA SER A 215 8.76 -11.95 69.17
C SER A 215 8.08 -12.23 70.51
N LYS A 216 8.65 -13.13 71.32
CA LYS A 216 8.21 -13.40 72.68
C LYS A 216 9.28 -12.93 73.64
N ASP A 217 8.90 -12.57 74.86
CA ASP A 217 9.82 -12.27 75.96
C ASP A 217 10.79 -13.42 76.29
N GLN A 218 10.77 -14.51 75.51
CA GLN A 218 11.65 -15.66 75.59
C GLN A 218 13.11 -15.26 75.44
N LEU A 219 13.51 -14.53 74.38
CA LEU A 219 14.91 -14.14 74.23
C LEU A 219 15.37 -13.23 75.36
N GLN A 220 14.53 -12.29 75.79
CA GLN A 220 14.86 -11.42 76.93
C GLN A 220 15.00 -12.24 78.21
N ARG A 221 14.09 -13.19 78.47
CA ARG A 221 14.18 -14.12 79.60
C ARG A 221 15.42 -15.01 79.52
N ASP A 222 15.78 -15.51 78.34
CA ASP A 222 16.96 -16.35 78.14
C ASP A 222 18.25 -15.55 78.40
N ILE A 223 18.35 -14.33 77.87
CA ILE A 223 19.47 -13.41 78.16
C ILE A 223 19.56 -13.12 79.65
N ARG A 224 18.43 -12.86 80.33
CA ARG A 224 18.39 -12.63 81.78
C ARG A 224 18.85 -13.86 82.56
N ASN A 225 18.38 -15.05 82.18
CA ASN A 225 18.74 -16.32 82.79
C ASN A 225 20.23 -16.65 82.61
N ILE A 226 20.83 -16.24 81.50
CA ILE A 226 22.27 -16.37 81.26
C ILE A 226 23.05 -15.33 82.09
N ALA A 227 22.62 -14.07 82.09
CA ALA A 227 23.34 -12.97 82.73
C ALA A 227 23.28 -13.01 84.27
N LYS A 228 22.12 -13.36 84.83
CA LYS A 228 21.87 -13.41 86.28
C LYS A 228 22.92 -14.20 87.08
N PRO A 229 23.20 -15.49 86.79
CA PRO A 229 24.20 -16.24 87.55
C PRO A 229 25.61 -15.67 87.41
N ILE A 230 25.93 -15.08 86.25
CA ILE A 230 27.24 -14.43 86.00
C ILE A 230 27.37 -13.18 86.87
N ILE A 231 26.35 -12.31 86.88
CA ILE A 231 26.32 -11.09 87.69
C ILE A 231 26.33 -11.45 89.18
N GLU A 232 25.54 -12.44 89.62
CA GLU A 232 25.54 -12.90 91.02
C GLU A 232 26.93 -13.37 91.45
N ASN A 233 27.60 -14.19 90.63
CA ASN A 233 28.94 -14.69 90.95
C ASN A 233 29.98 -13.58 91.08
N TYR A 234 30.06 -12.68 90.10
CA TYR A 234 31.01 -11.56 90.15
C TYR A 234 30.68 -10.59 91.29
N THR A 235 29.41 -10.31 91.54
CA THR A 235 29.00 -9.43 92.65
C THR A 235 29.40 -10.03 93.99
N ARG A 236 29.21 -11.35 94.18
CA ARG A 236 29.68 -12.08 95.37
C ARG A 236 31.21 -12.01 95.53
N GLU A 237 31.97 -12.11 94.44
CA GLU A 237 33.43 -11.95 94.46
C GLU A 237 33.87 -10.54 94.86
N TYR A 238 33.10 -9.51 94.50
CA TYR A 238 33.38 -8.12 94.86
C TYR A 238 32.95 -7.79 96.30
N PHE A 239 31.87 -8.37 96.82
CA PHE A 239 31.46 -8.19 98.23
C PHE A 239 32.54 -8.59 99.22
N LYS A 240 33.21 -9.73 98.95
CA LYS A 240 34.35 -10.19 99.76
C LYS A 240 35.48 -9.15 99.80
N CYS A 241 35.65 -8.35 98.74
CA CYS A 241 36.65 -7.29 98.69
C CYS A 241 36.20 -6.02 99.42
N PHE A 242 34.91 -5.69 99.37
CA PHE A 242 34.31 -4.55 100.07
C PHE A 242 34.00 -4.82 101.54
N GLY A 243 34.37 -5.99 102.08
CA GLY A 243 34.16 -6.33 103.49
C GLY A 243 32.70 -6.24 103.93
N LEU A 244 31.78 -6.59 103.04
CA LEU A 244 30.36 -6.64 103.35
C LEU A 244 30.03 -7.98 104.03
N ASP A 245 29.32 -7.94 105.15
CA ASP A 245 28.91 -9.12 105.93
C ASP A 245 27.70 -9.87 105.32
N TYR A 246 27.71 -10.01 103.99
CA TYR A 246 26.72 -10.77 103.22
C TYR A 246 27.40 -11.98 102.57
N TYR A 247 26.79 -13.16 102.72
CA TYR A 247 27.30 -14.41 102.17
C TYR A 247 26.99 -14.58 100.70
N ASP A 248 25.83 -14.06 100.27
CA ASP A 248 25.34 -14.22 98.93
C ASP A 248 24.50 -13.03 98.45
N VAL A 249 24.38 -12.92 97.14
CA VAL A 249 23.52 -12.00 96.43
C VAL A 249 22.69 -12.78 95.42
N LYS A 250 21.39 -12.50 95.42
CA LYS A 250 20.41 -13.09 94.51
C LYS A 250 19.72 -11.99 93.74
N LEU A 251 19.55 -12.21 92.45
CA LEU A 251 18.74 -11.39 91.58
C LEU A 251 17.44 -12.16 91.32
N ASP A 252 16.29 -11.52 91.17
CA ASP A 252 15.10 -12.19 90.63
C ASP A 252 15.04 -12.05 89.09
N GLU A 253 13.90 -12.40 88.47
CA GLU A 253 13.72 -12.26 87.01
C GLU A 253 13.75 -10.79 86.55
N ASP A 254 13.38 -9.87 87.44
CA ASP A 254 13.35 -8.43 87.20
C ASP A 254 14.64 -7.71 87.62
N PHE A 255 15.66 -8.46 88.06
CA PHE A 255 16.91 -7.96 88.64
C PHE A 255 16.74 -7.18 89.95
N ASN A 256 15.67 -7.43 90.70
CA ASN A 256 15.62 -6.98 92.09
C ASN A 256 16.69 -7.71 92.90
N ILE A 257 17.42 -6.96 93.71
CA ILE A 257 18.60 -7.44 94.42
C ILE A 257 18.20 -7.83 95.84
N TYR A 258 18.56 -9.06 96.22
CA TYR A 258 18.39 -9.62 97.55
C TYR A 258 19.74 -10.05 98.10
N LEU A 259 20.05 -9.59 99.32
CA LEU A 259 21.29 -9.91 100.01
C LEU A 259 20.99 -10.96 101.08
N ILE A 260 21.84 -11.99 101.18
CA ILE A 260 21.71 -13.05 102.18
C ILE A 260 22.83 -12.86 103.20
N GLY A 261 22.45 -12.49 104.42
CA GLY A 261 23.37 -12.28 105.55
C GLY A 261 22.97 -13.11 106.77
N HIS A 262 23.65 -12.85 107.89
CA HIS A 262 23.43 -13.57 109.16
C HIS A 262 21.98 -13.51 109.67
N GLY A 263 21.29 -12.39 109.49
CA GLY A 263 19.92 -12.17 109.99
C GLY A 263 18.82 -12.42 108.96
N GLY A 264 19.14 -13.07 107.84
CA GLY A 264 18.16 -13.45 106.80
C GLY A 264 18.37 -12.71 105.48
N ILE A 265 17.27 -12.48 104.76
CA ILE A 265 17.24 -11.88 103.43
C ILE A 265 16.92 -10.38 103.55
N TYR A 266 17.76 -9.55 102.95
CA TYR A 266 17.63 -8.08 102.96
C TYR A 266 17.40 -7.56 101.54
N SER A 267 16.44 -6.65 101.38
CA SER A 267 16.30 -5.84 100.17
C SER A 267 17.27 -4.65 100.20
N VAL A 268 17.50 -4.02 99.06
CA VAL A 268 18.35 -2.81 98.93
C VAL A 268 17.84 -1.63 99.80
N SER A 269 16.55 -1.60 100.12
CA SER A 269 15.97 -0.60 101.00
C SER A 269 16.31 -0.80 102.48
N ALA A 270 16.64 -2.04 102.89
CA ALA A 270 16.89 -2.42 104.28
C ALA A 270 18.35 -2.26 104.73
N ILE A 271 19.27 -1.99 103.81
CA ILE A 271 20.70 -1.83 104.10
C ILE A 271 21.11 -0.38 104.35
N SER A 272 22.26 -0.19 105.04
CA SER A 272 22.79 1.14 105.33
C SER A 272 23.19 1.92 104.07
N GLY A 273 23.25 3.26 104.15
CA GLY A 273 23.63 4.09 103.01
C GLY A 273 25.01 3.75 102.43
N GLY A 274 25.99 3.48 103.29
CA GLY A 274 27.33 3.07 102.85
C GLY A 274 27.38 1.65 102.29
N GLU A 275 26.59 0.71 102.82
CA GLU A 275 26.41 -0.63 102.21
C GLU A 275 25.77 -0.50 100.83
N ARG A 276 24.79 0.38 100.65
CA ARG A 276 24.14 0.62 99.37
C ARG A 276 25.12 1.15 98.32
N MET A 277 26.06 2.01 98.71
CA MET A 277 27.11 2.51 97.82
C MET A 277 28.10 1.40 97.44
N ALA A 278 28.57 0.61 98.40
CA ALA A 278 29.45 -0.53 98.13
C ALA A 278 28.78 -1.59 97.23
N LEU A 279 27.49 -1.88 97.49
CA LEU A 279 26.66 -2.75 96.66
C LEU A 279 26.58 -2.23 95.21
N SER A 280 26.28 -0.94 95.05
CA SER A 280 26.17 -0.28 93.74
C SER A 280 27.47 -0.40 92.94
N LEU A 281 28.61 -0.14 93.58
CA LEU A 281 29.91 -0.25 92.95
C LEU A 281 30.24 -1.70 92.55
N ALA A 282 30.06 -2.65 93.47
CA ALA A 282 30.26 -4.08 93.20
C ALA A 282 29.39 -4.58 92.04
N LEU A 283 28.12 -4.19 92.01
CA LEU A 283 27.19 -4.59 90.95
C LEU A 283 27.57 -3.98 89.60
N ARG A 284 27.96 -2.69 89.56
CA ARG A 284 28.43 -2.05 88.32
C ARG A 284 29.66 -2.74 87.75
N MET A 285 30.63 -3.10 88.61
CA MET A 285 31.80 -3.86 88.20
C MET A 285 31.45 -5.28 87.73
N ALA A 286 30.49 -5.92 88.39
CA ALA A 286 29.99 -7.25 88.01
C ALA A 286 29.29 -7.22 86.64
N ILE A 287 28.45 -6.21 86.39
CA ILE A 287 27.78 -6.02 85.09
C ILE A 287 28.81 -5.73 84.00
N ALA A 288 29.76 -4.83 84.25
CA ALA A 288 30.82 -4.52 83.29
C ALA A 288 31.59 -5.78 82.88
N LYS A 289 31.93 -6.64 83.86
CA LYS A 289 32.60 -7.93 83.62
C LYS A 289 31.68 -8.97 82.98
N ALA A 290 30.37 -8.98 83.30
CA ALA A 290 29.41 -9.88 82.67
C ALA A 290 29.20 -9.55 81.18
N LEU A 291 29.25 -8.26 80.81
CA LEU A 291 29.10 -7.80 79.42
C LEU A 291 30.36 -8.03 78.57
N THR A 292 31.54 -7.85 79.18
CA THR A 292 32.83 -7.91 78.46
C THR A 292 33.57 -9.24 78.66
N GLY A 293 33.12 -10.09 79.59
CA GLY A 293 33.81 -11.33 79.94
C GLY A 293 35.21 -11.07 80.53
N GLU A 294 36.18 -11.89 80.14
CA GLU A 294 37.58 -11.73 80.55
C GLU A 294 38.30 -10.55 79.85
N SER A 295 37.66 -9.91 78.87
CA SER A 295 38.26 -8.83 78.07
C SER A 295 38.17 -7.44 78.71
N LEU A 296 37.67 -7.33 79.95
CA LEU A 296 37.60 -6.08 80.71
C LEU A 296 38.99 -5.54 81.06
N SER A 297 39.62 -4.86 80.10
CA SER A 297 40.97 -4.33 80.22
C SER A 297 41.01 -2.87 80.68
N PHE A 298 39.89 -2.13 80.55
CA PHE A 298 39.81 -0.71 80.87
C PHE A 298 38.55 -0.39 81.67
N MET A 299 38.69 0.41 82.72
CA MET A 299 37.57 0.96 83.49
C MET A 299 37.87 2.39 83.93
N MET A 300 36.85 3.24 83.94
CA MET A 300 36.92 4.58 84.50
C MET A 300 35.87 4.75 85.58
N MET A 301 36.27 5.31 86.72
CA MET A 301 35.41 5.60 87.86
C MET A 301 35.48 7.09 88.17
N ASP A 302 34.33 7.76 88.10
CA ASP A 302 34.21 9.16 88.50
C ASP A 302 33.69 9.23 89.94
N GLU A 303 34.50 9.82 90.82
CA GLU A 303 34.26 10.01 92.24
C GLU A 303 33.71 8.77 92.98
N PRO A 304 34.40 7.62 92.93
CA PRO A 304 33.87 6.36 93.47
C PRO A 304 33.80 6.32 95.01
N THR A 305 34.42 7.28 95.70
CA THR A 305 34.42 7.40 97.17
C THR A 305 33.33 8.30 97.72
N VAL A 306 32.59 9.01 96.85
CA VAL A 306 31.53 9.93 97.27
C VAL A 306 30.40 9.16 97.96
N HIS A 307 30.09 9.56 99.20
CA HIS A 307 29.19 8.88 100.14
C HIS A 307 29.68 7.54 100.72
N LEU A 308 30.96 7.19 100.58
CA LEU A 308 31.57 6.11 101.38
C LEU A 308 32.11 6.66 102.70
N ASP A 309 31.89 5.90 103.78
CA ASP A 309 32.60 6.13 105.04
C ASP A 309 34.09 5.77 104.94
N GLU A 310 34.85 6.15 105.96
CA GLU A 310 36.29 5.95 106.05
C GLU A 310 36.69 4.46 105.94
N VAL A 311 35.90 3.55 106.51
CA VAL A 311 36.17 2.10 106.47
C VAL A 311 36.01 1.58 105.03
N ARG A 312 34.90 1.93 104.37
CA ARG A 312 34.55 1.49 103.01
C ARG A 312 35.45 2.12 101.96
N ARG A 313 35.89 3.37 102.18
CA ARG A 313 36.90 4.04 101.36
C ARG A 313 38.23 3.29 101.39
N ARG A 314 38.74 2.95 102.57
CA ARG A 314 39.96 2.12 102.71
C ARG A 314 39.82 0.74 102.07
N GLN A 315 38.64 0.13 102.17
CA GLN A 315 38.33 -1.14 101.49
C GLN A 315 38.36 -0.98 99.96
N LEU A 316 37.78 0.10 99.41
CA LEU A 316 37.86 0.42 97.98
C LEU A 316 39.31 0.63 97.53
N THR A 317 40.09 1.43 98.27
CA THR A 317 41.53 1.65 98.03
C THR A 317 42.31 0.33 98.01
N THR A 318 42.02 -0.57 98.97
CA THR A 318 42.61 -1.91 99.03
C THR A 318 42.18 -2.80 97.86
N MET A 319 40.91 -2.70 97.47
CA MET A 319 40.32 -3.44 96.36
C MET A 319 40.91 -3.01 95.03
N ILE A 320 41.12 -1.71 94.80
CA ILE A 320 41.81 -1.17 93.62
C ILE A 320 43.23 -1.73 93.55
N ARG A 321 43.98 -1.65 94.66
CA ARG A 321 45.36 -2.15 94.75
C ARG A 321 45.48 -3.65 94.44
N ARG A 322 44.50 -4.47 94.86
CA ARG A 322 44.49 -5.94 94.64
C ARG A 322 43.83 -6.34 93.31
N GLY A 323 42.79 -5.63 92.90
CA GLY A 323 41.89 -5.97 91.80
C GLY A 323 42.48 -5.68 90.43
N VAL A 324 43.18 -4.55 90.28
CA VAL A 324 43.88 -4.18 89.02
C VAL A 324 44.95 -5.23 88.66
N ARG A 325 45.61 -5.84 89.65
CA ARG A 325 46.71 -6.79 89.40
C ARG A 325 46.29 -8.24 89.19
N HIS A 326 45.14 -8.67 89.72
CA HIS A 326 44.74 -10.07 89.74
C HIS A 326 43.48 -10.43 88.93
N ARG A 327 42.75 -9.44 88.39
CA ARG A 327 41.43 -9.68 87.76
C ARG A 327 41.31 -9.25 86.29
N GLY A 328 42.43 -9.06 85.58
CA GLY A 328 42.45 -8.79 84.14
C GLY A 328 42.20 -7.33 83.72
N LEU A 329 42.00 -6.42 84.69
CA LEU A 329 41.89 -4.98 84.47
C LEU A 329 43.28 -4.37 84.21
N SER A 330 43.67 -4.24 82.95
CA SER A 330 44.95 -3.64 82.55
C SER A 330 45.08 -2.16 82.92
N GLN A 331 43.98 -1.41 82.93
CA GLN A 331 43.96 0.03 83.21
C GLN A 331 42.69 0.44 83.97
N LEU A 332 42.87 1.10 85.11
CA LEU A 332 41.79 1.73 85.87
C LEU A 332 42.09 3.22 86.02
N ILE A 333 41.19 4.07 85.55
CA ILE A 333 41.25 5.52 85.76
C ILE A 333 40.26 5.88 86.87
N VAL A 334 40.75 6.50 87.94
CA VAL A 334 39.90 7.03 89.00
C VAL A 334 40.01 8.54 89.00
N VAL A 335 38.88 9.23 88.85
CA VAL A 335 38.79 10.68 89.02
C VAL A 335 38.26 10.93 90.42
N THR A 336 39.04 11.61 91.26
CA THR A 336 38.59 11.92 92.62
C THR A 336 39.30 13.14 93.19
N HIS A 337 38.63 13.81 94.12
CA HIS A 337 39.24 14.80 95.02
C HIS A 337 39.84 14.18 96.31
N ASP A 338 39.66 12.87 96.50
CA ASP A 338 40.12 12.15 97.69
C ASP A 338 41.63 11.82 97.62
N ARG A 339 42.40 12.39 98.55
CA ARG A 339 43.85 12.20 98.59
C ARG A 339 44.26 10.80 99.04
N GLU A 340 43.40 10.05 99.74
CA GLU A 340 43.72 8.68 100.16
C GLU A 340 43.87 7.71 98.98
N LEU A 341 43.29 8.06 97.82
CA LEU A 341 43.44 7.28 96.59
C LEU A 341 44.72 7.62 95.80
N GLU A 342 45.41 8.73 96.11
CA GLU A 342 46.71 9.05 95.50
C GLU A 342 47.75 7.96 95.85
N ASP A 343 47.73 7.44 97.08
CA ASP A 343 48.71 6.47 97.60
C ASP A 343 48.66 5.08 96.93
N VAL A 344 47.57 4.75 96.24
CA VAL A 344 47.42 3.46 95.53
C VAL A 344 47.55 3.55 94.02
N ALA A 345 47.62 4.75 93.47
CA ALA A 345 47.73 4.95 92.03
C ALA A 345 49.17 4.72 91.56
N ASP A 346 49.35 3.99 90.46
CA ASP A 346 50.67 3.86 89.81
C ASP A 346 51.07 5.19 89.12
N VAL A 347 50.09 6.01 88.71
CA VAL A 347 50.27 7.33 88.09
C VAL A 347 49.21 8.30 88.57
N VAL A 348 49.62 9.50 88.99
CA VAL A 348 48.72 10.57 89.45
C VAL A 348 48.75 11.75 88.48
N TYR A 349 47.58 12.18 88.03
CA TYR A 349 47.39 13.44 87.30
C TYR A 349 46.61 14.41 88.18
N ARG A 350 47.26 15.48 88.62
CA ARG A 350 46.66 16.53 89.43
C ARG A 350 46.06 17.59 88.53
N VAL A 351 44.77 17.86 88.70
CA VAL A 351 44.04 18.90 87.97
C VAL A 351 43.81 20.07 88.90
N GLN A 352 44.21 21.28 88.49
CA GLN A 352 44.01 22.52 89.24
C GLN A 352 43.30 23.54 88.36
N LYS A 353 42.37 24.30 88.94
CA LYS A 353 41.71 25.40 88.27
C LYS A 353 42.48 26.69 88.51
N SER A 354 42.96 27.34 87.45
CA SER A 354 43.60 28.65 87.47
C SER A 354 42.71 29.65 86.72
N GLY A 355 41.87 30.37 87.48
CA GLY A 355 40.85 31.26 86.91
C GLY A 355 39.80 30.49 86.10
N VAL A 356 39.79 30.70 84.77
CA VAL A 356 38.90 30.01 83.82
C VAL A 356 39.56 28.80 83.13
N PHE A 357 40.86 28.58 83.32
CA PHE A 357 41.59 27.46 82.72
C PHE A 357 41.83 26.33 83.72
N SER A 358 41.95 25.10 83.22
CA SER A 358 42.40 23.95 84.02
C SER A 358 43.83 23.60 83.61
N THR A 359 44.71 23.46 84.59
CA THR A 359 46.09 22.99 84.41
C THR A 359 46.19 21.56 84.94
N VAL A 360 46.85 20.68 84.17
CA VAL A 360 47.05 19.28 84.53
C VAL A 360 48.54 19.01 84.68
N THR A 361 48.96 18.49 85.82
CA THR A 361 50.34 18.10 86.10
C THR A 361 50.40 16.64 86.50
N ARG A 362 51.40 15.92 86.00
CA ARG A 362 51.71 14.55 86.46
C ARG A 362 52.56 14.68 87.73
N VAL A 363 52.14 14.03 88.81
CA VAL A 363 52.81 14.05 90.13
C VAL A 363 53.55 12.74 90.36
#